data_AF-A0A0Q9KH28-F1
#
_entry.id   AF-A0A0Q9KH28-F1
#
_cell.length_a   1.000
_cell.length_b   1.000
_cell.length_c   1.000
_cell.angle_alpha   90.00
_cell.angle_beta   90.00
_cell.angle_gamma   90.00
#
_symmetry.space_group_name_H-M   'P 1'
#
loop_
_entity.id
_entity.type
_entity.pdbx_description
1 polymer ?
#
loop_
_entity_poly.entity_id
_entity_poly.type
_entity_poly.pdbx_seq_one_letter_code
_entity_poly.pdbx_strand_id
1 'polypeptide(L)'
;MYADPLIQPWLDHILGQLPSRSIFDAHTHIGGNDDSISGTWDELVESLDRVDARAAVFPLHEPGGYRAANLECARVATESDGRLRAFVRLTPSEVSDGLLEESLAAGACGVKLHVSSDEFLLDDPRLERVYATADERRLPVLVHAGPEVDSMGGKVMELCHRWPGLRLILAHCAIADLGRLWRRVPEAPNLFFDTSWWTPAHLMALFRLIPPGRILGASDLPYCTPLLATLTTARCAWQAGLTPEQITSVIGGQFARLVDGVEPADIGPPPAHELQPMGPFQEIVSTNLLAALEAMQRGAEPGTPLVVARHGCDVEEDDPEAPVLRSVVRLLDLYEEHHHSLRQRNQFRPGWDIIATAAAVARTPSAPLP
;
A
#
# COMPACT_ATOMS: atom_id res chain seq x y z
N MET A 1 11.67 -15.00 -2.19
CA MET A 1 11.01 -15.08 -3.52
C MET A 1 11.07 -13.75 -4.26
N TYR A 2 10.69 -12.69 -3.57
CA TYR A 2 11.02 -11.31 -3.88
C TYR A 2 12.50 -11.00 -3.58
N ALA A 3 12.98 -9.86 -4.05
CA ALA A 3 14.34 -9.38 -3.79
C ALA A 3 14.50 -8.75 -2.39
N ASP A 4 13.50 -8.90 -1.52
CA ASP A 4 13.44 -8.45 -0.13
C ASP A 4 14.77 -8.51 0.65
N PRO A 5 15.55 -9.63 0.68
CA PRO A 5 16.84 -9.64 1.39
C PRO A 5 17.82 -8.57 0.92
N LEU A 6 17.79 -8.23 -0.37
CA LEU A 6 18.71 -7.28 -0.99
C LEU A 6 18.36 -5.82 -0.64
N ILE A 7 17.10 -5.54 -0.30
CA ILE A 7 16.63 -4.18 0.03
C ILE A 7 16.37 -3.97 1.53
N GLN A 8 16.41 -5.04 2.34
CA GLN A 8 16.29 -5.00 3.81
C GLN A 8 17.16 -3.93 4.48
N PRO A 9 18.45 -3.71 4.11
CA PRO A 9 19.29 -2.72 4.80
C PRO A 9 18.71 -1.30 4.77
N TRP A 10 18.01 -0.93 3.71
CA TRP A 10 17.34 0.37 3.60
C TRP A 10 16.14 0.50 4.53
N LEU A 11 15.36 -0.58 4.69
CA LEU A 11 14.25 -0.60 5.63
C LEU A 11 14.75 -0.55 7.07
N ASP A 12 15.73 -1.38 7.43
CA ASP A 12 16.28 -1.47 8.78
C ASP A 12 16.81 -0.11 9.26
N HIS A 13 17.47 0.63 8.38
CA HIS A 13 18.04 1.93 8.73
C HIS A 13 16.96 2.97 9.05
N ILE A 14 15.82 2.95 8.35
CA ILE A 14 14.67 3.83 8.63
C ILE A 14 13.93 3.38 9.88
N LEU A 15 13.63 2.08 10.00
CA LEU A 15 12.97 1.52 11.18
C LEU A 15 13.80 1.72 12.46
N GLY A 16 15.13 1.81 12.34
CA GLY A 16 16.02 2.16 13.44
C GLY A 16 15.84 3.60 13.97
N GLN A 17 15.21 4.48 13.20
CA GLN A 17 14.87 5.85 13.62
C GLN A 17 13.48 5.97 14.26
N LEU A 18 12.68 4.90 14.25
CA LEU A 18 11.30 4.93 14.73
C LEU A 18 11.21 4.42 16.18
N PRO A 19 10.26 4.95 16.98
CA PRO A 19 10.07 4.51 18.36
C PRO A 19 9.53 3.08 18.47
N SER A 20 8.88 2.56 17.42
CA SER A 20 8.40 1.17 17.35
C SER A 20 8.35 0.69 15.90
N ARG A 21 8.50 -0.64 15.74
CA ARG A 21 8.40 -1.39 14.47
C ARG A 21 7.04 -2.08 14.30
N SER A 22 5.99 -1.60 14.96
CA SER A 22 4.64 -2.20 14.90
C SER A 22 3.98 -2.00 13.53
N ILE A 23 4.40 -2.80 12.55
CA ILE A 23 3.89 -2.76 11.18
C ILE A 23 2.59 -3.56 11.11
N PHE A 24 1.58 -2.99 10.45
CA PHE A 24 0.31 -3.66 10.21
C PHE A 24 -0.20 -3.27 8.82
N ASP A 25 -0.01 -4.19 7.88
CA ASP A 25 -0.39 -4.03 6.49
C ASP A 25 -1.91 -4.06 6.31
N ALA A 26 -2.48 -2.99 5.76
CA ALA A 26 -3.93 -2.87 5.58
C ALA A 26 -4.49 -3.59 4.35
N HIS A 27 -3.64 -4.10 3.43
CA HIS A 27 -4.08 -4.57 2.13
C HIS A 27 -3.21 -5.72 1.64
N THR A 28 -3.67 -6.96 1.82
CA THR A 28 -3.01 -8.12 1.22
C THR A 28 -4.04 -9.09 0.66
N HIS A 29 -3.70 -9.69 -0.48
CA HIS A 29 -4.54 -10.63 -1.18
C HIS A 29 -3.97 -12.06 -1.16
N ILE A 30 -4.86 -13.04 -1.11
CA ILE A 30 -4.53 -14.47 -1.24
C ILE A 30 -5.43 -15.12 -2.28
N GLY A 31 -4.89 -16.02 -3.08
CA GLY A 31 -5.64 -16.78 -4.09
C GLY A 31 -4.87 -16.88 -5.40
N GLY A 32 -5.47 -17.49 -6.40
CA GLY A 32 -4.85 -17.66 -7.73
C GLY A 32 -5.80 -18.23 -8.76
N ASN A 33 -7.10 -18.00 -8.58
CA ASN A 33 -8.16 -18.49 -9.46
C ASN A 33 -8.46 -17.54 -10.63
N ASP A 34 -7.66 -16.46 -10.75
CA ASP A 34 -7.56 -15.55 -11.88
C ASP A 34 -6.17 -15.77 -12.52
N ASP A 35 -6.13 -16.17 -13.79
CA ASP A 35 -4.92 -16.61 -14.51
C ASP A 35 -3.79 -15.56 -14.58
N SER A 36 -4.10 -14.30 -14.26
CA SER A 36 -3.16 -13.19 -14.38
C SER A 36 -2.21 -13.09 -13.19
N ILE A 37 -2.71 -13.30 -11.96
CA ILE A 37 -2.02 -12.93 -10.71
C ILE A 37 -2.40 -13.89 -9.58
N SER A 38 -1.39 -14.31 -8.82
CA SER A 38 -1.59 -15.17 -7.64
C SER A 38 -0.76 -14.71 -6.45
N GLY A 39 -1.30 -14.95 -5.25
CA GLY A 39 -0.65 -14.74 -3.97
C GLY A 39 -0.93 -15.94 -3.06
N THR A 40 0.13 -16.53 -2.52
CA THR A 40 0.06 -17.72 -1.66
C THR A 40 0.24 -17.36 -0.19
N TRP A 41 -0.22 -18.23 0.70
CA TRP A 41 0.00 -18.07 2.14
C TRP A 41 1.50 -18.06 2.49
N ASP A 42 2.31 -18.91 1.87
CA ASP A 42 3.76 -18.96 2.10
C ASP A 42 4.43 -17.65 1.69
N GLU A 43 4.00 -17.04 0.58
CA GLU A 43 4.48 -15.73 0.14
C GLU A 43 4.16 -14.62 1.14
N LEU A 44 2.93 -14.59 1.63
CA LEU A 44 2.52 -13.62 2.63
C LEU A 44 3.28 -13.82 3.94
N VAL A 45 3.33 -15.05 4.47
CA VAL A 45 3.98 -15.35 5.75
C VAL A 45 5.50 -15.08 5.68
N GLU A 46 6.19 -15.51 4.61
CA GLU A 46 7.63 -15.21 4.44
C GLU A 46 7.86 -13.69 4.41
N SER A 47 7.00 -12.94 3.72
CA SER A 47 7.14 -11.49 3.63
C SER A 47 6.86 -10.79 4.97
N LEU A 48 5.86 -11.25 5.72
CA LEU A 48 5.55 -10.72 7.06
C LEU A 48 6.62 -11.08 8.09
N ASP A 49 7.25 -12.26 7.99
CA ASP A 49 8.33 -12.69 8.89
C ASP A 49 9.55 -11.77 8.79
N ARG A 50 9.86 -11.28 7.58
CA ARG A 50 10.99 -10.38 7.35
C ARG A 50 10.89 -9.04 8.07
N VAL A 51 9.67 -8.58 8.31
CA VAL A 51 9.41 -7.26 8.89
C VAL A 51 8.67 -7.32 10.23
N ASP A 52 8.47 -8.53 10.79
CA ASP A 52 7.69 -8.75 12.01
C ASP A 52 6.33 -8.02 11.97
N ALA A 53 5.60 -8.23 10.88
CA ALA A 53 4.36 -7.52 10.59
C ALA A 53 3.10 -8.37 10.79
N ARG A 54 1.99 -7.65 10.96
CA ARG A 54 0.61 -8.16 10.86
C ARG A 54 0.00 -7.74 9.53
N ALA A 55 -1.09 -8.39 9.10
CA ALA A 55 -1.78 -8.01 7.87
C ALA A 55 -3.29 -8.23 7.91
N ALA A 56 -4.04 -7.37 7.23
CA ALA A 56 -5.38 -7.70 6.79
C ALA A 56 -5.33 -8.57 5.54
N VAL A 57 -6.11 -9.66 5.54
CA VAL A 57 -6.10 -10.66 4.47
C VAL A 57 -7.50 -10.84 3.89
N PHE A 58 -7.59 -10.91 2.58
CA PHE A 58 -8.83 -11.16 1.84
C PHE A 58 -8.51 -11.81 0.49
N PRO A 59 -9.49 -12.50 -0.13
CA PRO A 59 -9.20 -13.22 -1.36
C PRO A 59 -8.91 -12.29 -2.56
N LEU A 60 -8.12 -12.80 -3.52
CA LEU A 60 -8.09 -12.31 -4.90
C LEU A 60 -9.46 -12.52 -5.57
N HIS A 61 -9.60 -12.11 -6.83
CA HIS A 61 -10.86 -12.29 -7.56
C HIS A 61 -11.23 -13.78 -7.65
N GLU A 62 -12.47 -14.10 -7.32
CA GLU A 62 -12.99 -15.47 -7.29
C GLU A 62 -14.21 -15.57 -8.23
N PRO A 63 -14.03 -15.99 -9.50
CA PRO A 63 -15.13 -16.07 -10.47
C PRO A 63 -16.29 -16.98 -10.03
N GLY A 64 -16.02 -17.97 -9.17
CA GLY A 64 -17.00 -18.88 -8.60
C GLY A 64 -17.74 -18.36 -7.36
N GLY A 65 -17.46 -17.14 -6.93
CA GLY A 65 -17.97 -16.55 -5.68
C GLY A 65 -17.00 -16.70 -4.50
N TYR A 66 -17.13 -15.80 -3.53
CA TYR A 66 -16.12 -15.58 -2.50
C TYR A 66 -16.29 -16.44 -1.25
N ARG A 67 -17.41 -17.16 -1.09
CA ARG A 67 -17.75 -17.84 0.18
C ARG A 67 -16.64 -18.77 0.68
N ALA A 68 -16.16 -19.69 -0.14
CA ALA A 68 -15.12 -20.63 0.27
C ALA A 68 -13.79 -19.93 0.61
N ALA A 69 -13.38 -18.97 -0.22
CA ALA A 69 -12.12 -18.25 -0.05
C ALA A 69 -12.13 -17.32 1.19
N ASN A 70 -13.26 -16.67 1.48
CA ASN A 70 -13.45 -15.88 2.70
C ASN A 70 -13.38 -16.76 3.97
N LEU A 71 -14.05 -17.93 3.96
CA LEU A 71 -14.02 -18.85 5.10
C LEU A 71 -12.61 -19.39 5.35
N GLU A 72 -11.84 -19.64 4.29
CA GLU A 72 -10.43 -20.02 4.42
C GLU A 72 -9.58 -18.88 5.01
N CYS A 73 -9.76 -17.63 4.55
CA CYS A 73 -9.07 -16.48 5.13
C CYS A 73 -9.42 -16.32 6.63
N ALA A 74 -10.68 -16.50 7.01
CA ALA A 74 -11.13 -16.42 8.39
C ALA A 74 -10.55 -17.54 9.28
N ARG A 75 -10.47 -18.77 8.76
CA ARG A 75 -9.85 -19.91 9.43
C ARG A 75 -8.37 -19.65 9.68
N VAL A 76 -7.61 -19.29 8.65
CA VAL A 76 -6.17 -19.00 8.76
C VAL A 76 -5.91 -17.81 9.67
N ALA A 77 -6.74 -16.77 9.61
CA ALA A 77 -6.63 -15.62 10.52
C ALA A 77 -6.84 -16.02 11.98
N THR A 78 -7.80 -16.90 12.27
CA THR A 78 -8.03 -17.42 13.62
C THR A 78 -6.83 -18.23 14.13
N GLU A 79 -6.21 -19.03 13.27
CA GLU A 79 -5.04 -19.84 13.60
C GLU A 79 -3.75 -19.00 13.76
N SER A 80 -3.75 -17.75 13.29
CA SER A 80 -2.57 -16.88 13.29
C SER A 80 -2.30 -16.12 14.59
N ASP A 81 -3.12 -16.34 15.63
CA ASP A 81 -3.03 -15.65 16.93
C ASP A 81 -3.00 -14.11 16.82
N GLY A 82 -3.88 -13.57 15.97
CA GLY A 82 -4.00 -12.12 15.75
C GLY A 82 -2.95 -11.52 14.81
N ARG A 83 -2.07 -12.34 14.23
CA ARG A 83 -1.12 -11.88 13.21
C ARG A 83 -1.81 -11.49 11.90
N LEU A 84 -2.85 -12.23 11.52
CA LEU A 84 -3.68 -11.95 10.36
C LEU A 84 -5.09 -11.58 10.79
N ARG A 85 -5.72 -10.66 10.06
CA ARG A 85 -7.10 -10.20 10.31
C ARG A 85 -7.91 -10.31 9.02
N ALA A 86 -8.88 -11.23 9.00
CA ALA A 86 -9.64 -11.50 7.80
C ALA A 86 -10.63 -10.38 7.48
N PHE A 87 -10.70 -9.98 6.21
CA PHE A 87 -11.75 -9.12 5.67
C PHE A 87 -12.60 -9.95 4.71
N VAL A 88 -13.91 -9.72 4.70
CA VAL A 88 -14.80 -10.34 3.72
C VAL A 88 -14.74 -9.58 2.41
N ARG A 89 -14.36 -10.24 1.31
CA ARG A 89 -14.59 -9.73 -0.05
C ARG A 89 -15.91 -10.26 -0.56
N LEU A 90 -16.73 -9.42 -1.17
CA LEU A 90 -18.05 -9.84 -1.64
C LEU A 90 -18.57 -8.97 -2.79
N THR A 91 -19.53 -9.52 -3.52
CA THR A 91 -20.35 -8.80 -4.51
C THR A 91 -21.70 -8.38 -3.91
N PRO A 92 -22.40 -7.40 -4.51
CA PRO A 92 -23.76 -7.02 -4.10
C PRO A 92 -24.77 -8.19 -4.08
N SER A 93 -24.64 -9.17 -4.97
CA SER A 93 -25.48 -10.39 -4.96
C SER A 93 -25.24 -11.24 -3.71
N GLU A 94 -23.99 -11.43 -3.31
CA GLU A 94 -23.66 -12.29 -2.17
C GLU A 94 -24.01 -11.67 -0.81
N VAL A 95 -24.15 -10.33 -0.75
CA VAL A 95 -24.77 -9.68 0.42
C VAL A 95 -26.19 -10.20 0.63
N SER A 96 -26.96 -10.37 -0.46
CA SER A 96 -28.33 -10.88 -0.39
C SER A 96 -28.40 -12.34 0.04
N ASP A 97 -27.32 -13.10 -0.21
CA ASP A 97 -27.17 -14.51 0.16
C ASP A 97 -26.57 -14.72 1.57
N GLY A 98 -26.44 -13.65 2.36
CA GLY A 98 -25.99 -13.67 3.75
C GLY A 98 -24.49 -13.88 3.94
N LEU A 99 -23.66 -13.69 2.91
CA LEU A 99 -22.21 -13.89 2.99
C LEU A 99 -21.55 -12.94 4.00
N LEU A 100 -22.07 -11.71 4.14
CA LEU A 100 -21.58 -10.74 5.11
C LEU A 100 -21.72 -11.28 6.54
N GLU A 101 -22.92 -11.69 6.94
CA GLU A 101 -23.20 -12.21 8.28
C GLU A 101 -22.41 -13.49 8.57
N GLU A 102 -22.32 -14.41 7.61
CA GLU A 102 -21.54 -15.64 7.76
C GLU A 102 -20.05 -15.33 7.99
N SER A 103 -19.47 -14.43 7.18
CA SER A 103 -18.05 -14.10 7.28
C SER A 103 -17.73 -13.38 8.58
N LEU A 104 -18.60 -12.48 9.03
CA LEU A 104 -18.46 -11.82 10.34
C LEU A 104 -18.57 -12.83 11.49
N ALA A 105 -19.48 -13.81 11.39
CA ALA A 105 -19.59 -14.88 12.38
C ALA A 105 -18.35 -15.81 12.39
N ALA A 106 -17.68 -15.96 11.24
CA ALA A 106 -16.43 -16.69 11.10
C ALA A 106 -15.19 -15.91 11.60
N GLY A 107 -15.34 -14.64 11.98
CA GLY A 107 -14.26 -13.82 12.54
C GLY A 107 -13.70 -12.75 11.61
N ALA A 108 -14.31 -12.53 10.44
CA ALA A 108 -13.95 -11.37 9.62
C ALA A 108 -14.22 -10.06 10.38
N CYS A 109 -13.31 -9.11 10.29
CA CYS A 109 -13.35 -7.84 11.01
C CYS A 109 -13.24 -6.62 10.08
N GLY A 110 -13.53 -6.79 8.80
CA GLY A 110 -13.54 -5.74 7.79
C GLY A 110 -14.15 -6.25 6.50
N VAL A 111 -14.34 -5.35 5.53
CA VAL A 111 -14.92 -5.67 4.21
C VAL A 111 -13.98 -5.16 3.12
N LYS A 112 -13.80 -5.92 2.05
CA LYS A 112 -13.13 -5.51 0.81
C LYS A 112 -14.17 -5.42 -0.31
N LEU A 113 -14.20 -4.28 -1.00
CA LEU A 113 -15.03 -4.07 -2.19
C LEU A 113 -14.12 -3.76 -3.37
N HIS A 114 -14.28 -4.49 -4.47
CA HIS A 114 -13.50 -4.28 -5.69
C HIS A 114 -14.41 -3.94 -6.88
N VAL A 115 -14.86 -2.69 -6.93
CA VAL A 115 -15.88 -2.18 -7.86
C VAL A 115 -15.58 -2.43 -9.35
N SER A 116 -14.29 -2.49 -9.74
CA SER A 116 -13.89 -2.74 -11.13
C SER A 116 -13.93 -4.23 -11.48
N SER A 117 -13.05 -5.06 -10.91
CA SER A 117 -13.01 -6.50 -11.21
C SER A 117 -14.32 -7.24 -10.94
N ASP A 118 -15.10 -6.79 -9.97
CA ASP A 118 -16.37 -7.43 -9.58
C ASP A 118 -17.59 -6.74 -10.24
N GLU A 119 -17.35 -5.75 -11.09
CA GLU A 119 -18.30 -5.08 -11.99
C GLU A 119 -19.58 -4.55 -11.30
N PHE A 120 -19.41 -3.70 -10.29
CA PHE A 120 -20.54 -3.06 -9.61
C PHE A 120 -20.28 -1.61 -9.21
N LEU A 121 -21.36 -0.86 -8.98
CA LEU A 121 -21.27 0.52 -8.51
C LEU A 121 -21.15 0.58 -6.99
N LEU A 122 -20.32 1.50 -6.49
CA LEU A 122 -20.12 1.70 -5.04
C LEU A 122 -21.43 2.00 -4.28
N ASP A 123 -22.39 2.65 -4.94
CA ASP A 123 -23.71 3.00 -4.41
C ASP A 123 -24.81 1.99 -4.79
N ASP A 124 -24.45 0.76 -5.17
CA ASP A 124 -25.43 -0.31 -5.38
C ASP A 124 -26.31 -0.47 -4.11
N PRO A 125 -27.66 -0.37 -4.22
CA PRO A 125 -28.54 -0.45 -3.06
C PRO A 125 -28.37 -1.72 -2.21
N ARG A 126 -27.92 -2.82 -2.82
CA ARG A 126 -27.69 -4.08 -2.09
C ARG A 126 -26.51 -3.98 -1.12
N LEU A 127 -25.59 -3.03 -1.32
CA LEU A 127 -24.50 -2.74 -0.39
C LEU A 127 -24.95 -1.94 0.84
N GLU A 128 -26.20 -1.45 0.90
CA GLU A 128 -26.69 -0.69 2.07
C GLU A 128 -26.52 -1.48 3.36
N ARG A 129 -26.73 -2.81 3.33
CA ARG A 129 -26.52 -3.67 4.48
C ARG A 129 -25.06 -3.73 4.94
N VAL A 130 -24.11 -3.68 4.00
CA VAL A 130 -22.66 -3.61 4.30
C VAL A 130 -22.36 -2.31 5.04
N TYR A 131 -22.81 -1.18 4.50
CA TYR A 131 -22.52 0.13 5.11
C TYR A 131 -23.20 0.31 6.46
N ALA A 132 -24.47 -0.09 6.60
CA ALA A 132 -25.17 -0.04 7.88
C ALA A 132 -24.48 -0.91 8.95
N THR A 133 -24.04 -2.12 8.58
CA THR A 133 -23.33 -3.01 9.51
C THR A 133 -21.96 -2.42 9.89
N ALA A 134 -21.24 -1.86 8.93
CA ALA A 134 -19.95 -1.23 9.17
C ALA A 134 -20.07 0.05 10.00
N ASP A 135 -21.17 0.80 9.86
CA ASP A 135 -21.49 1.95 10.70
C ASP A 135 -21.73 1.54 12.16
N GLU A 136 -22.65 0.61 12.38
CA GLU A 136 -23.03 0.11 13.71
C GLU A 136 -21.83 -0.50 14.47
N ARG A 137 -20.97 -1.22 13.74
CA ARG A 137 -19.84 -1.96 14.31
C ARG A 137 -18.49 -1.25 14.17
N ARG A 138 -18.46 -0.05 13.58
CA ARG A 138 -17.24 0.71 13.24
C ARG A 138 -16.23 -0.09 12.41
N LEU A 139 -16.69 -0.91 11.48
CA LEU A 139 -15.82 -1.76 10.67
C LEU A 139 -15.10 -0.97 9.57
N PRO A 140 -13.86 -1.34 9.25
CA PRO A 140 -13.19 -0.91 8.03
C PRO A 140 -13.84 -1.52 6.79
N VAL A 141 -14.09 -0.67 5.79
CA VAL A 141 -14.48 -1.07 4.43
C VAL A 141 -13.42 -0.53 3.47
N LEU A 142 -12.59 -1.42 2.95
CA LEU A 142 -11.55 -1.11 1.98
C LEU A 142 -12.10 -1.22 0.57
N VAL A 143 -12.09 -0.11 -0.15
CA VAL A 143 -12.61 0.02 -1.51
C VAL A 143 -11.43 0.18 -2.46
N HIS A 144 -11.41 -0.66 -3.49
CA HIS A 144 -10.48 -0.50 -4.60
C HIS A 144 -10.66 0.86 -5.30
N ALA A 145 -9.59 1.64 -5.40
CA ALA A 145 -9.59 2.96 -6.04
C ALA A 145 -8.37 3.12 -6.99
N GLY A 146 -8.14 2.07 -7.79
CA GLY A 146 -7.06 1.98 -8.78
C GLY A 146 -7.30 2.80 -10.07
N PRO A 147 -6.36 2.72 -11.04
CA PRO A 147 -6.39 3.56 -12.25
C PRO A 147 -7.54 3.24 -13.22
N GLU A 148 -8.14 2.06 -13.10
CA GLU A 148 -9.23 1.59 -13.94
C GLU A 148 -10.61 2.04 -13.45
N VAL A 149 -10.68 2.67 -12.27
CA VAL A 149 -11.92 3.10 -11.65
C VAL A 149 -12.23 4.55 -12.04
N ASP A 150 -13.42 4.79 -12.56
CA ASP A 150 -13.94 6.15 -12.76
C ASP A 150 -14.07 6.90 -11.42
N SER A 151 -14.09 8.23 -11.46
CA SER A 151 -14.20 9.07 -10.25
C SER A 151 -15.41 8.66 -9.39
N MET A 152 -15.14 8.29 -8.13
CA MET A 152 -16.11 7.92 -7.10
C MET A 152 -16.26 8.99 -6.02
N GLY A 153 -15.48 10.09 -6.07
CA GLY A 153 -15.35 11.03 -4.97
C GLY A 153 -16.67 11.64 -4.45
N GLY A 154 -17.66 11.87 -5.33
CA GLY A 154 -19.00 12.30 -4.90
C GLY A 154 -19.69 11.27 -4.00
N LYS A 155 -19.73 10.01 -4.48
CA LYS A 155 -20.35 8.87 -3.79
C LYS A 155 -19.64 8.54 -2.48
N VAL A 156 -18.31 8.61 -2.46
CA VAL A 156 -17.49 8.45 -1.26
C VAL A 156 -17.93 9.42 -0.16
N MET A 157 -18.11 10.70 -0.51
CA MET A 157 -18.52 11.73 0.45
C MET A 157 -19.96 11.54 0.93
N GLU A 158 -20.87 11.12 0.04
CA GLU A 158 -22.25 10.78 0.41
C GLU A 158 -22.30 9.61 1.39
N LEU A 159 -21.52 8.55 1.15
CA LEU A 159 -21.41 7.41 2.06
C LEU A 159 -20.84 7.82 3.41
N CYS A 160 -19.76 8.60 3.44
CA CYS A 160 -19.16 9.07 4.70
C CYS A 160 -20.14 9.92 5.52
N HIS A 161 -20.95 10.75 4.86
CA HIS A 161 -21.96 11.58 5.52
C HIS A 161 -23.15 10.74 6.03
N ARG A 162 -23.62 9.78 5.23
CA ARG A 162 -24.76 8.91 5.60
C ARG A 162 -24.41 7.94 6.74
N TRP A 163 -23.16 7.49 6.79
CA TRP A 163 -22.67 6.45 7.72
C TRP A 163 -21.44 6.96 8.49
N PRO A 164 -21.61 7.80 9.52
CA PRO A 164 -20.49 8.44 10.23
C PRO A 164 -19.61 7.47 11.05
N GLY A 165 -20.13 6.30 11.41
CA GLY A 165 -19.40 5.23 12.13
C GLY A 165 -18.56 4.33 11.22
N LEU A 166 -18.90 4.24 9.93
CA LEU A 166 -18.17 3.46 8.91
C LEU A 166 -16.72 3.94 8.80
N ARG A 167 -15.73 3.06 8.70
CA ARG A 167 -14.33 3.45 8.40
C ARG A 167 -14.01 3.14 6.94
N LEU A 168 -14.30 4.09 6.05
CA LEU A 168 -14.11 3.89 4.61
C LEU A 168 -12.64 4.12 4.23
N ILE A 169 -12.00 3.14 3.62
CA ILE A 169 -10.59 3.19 3.18
C ILE A 169 -10.57 3.16 1.66
N LEU A 170 -9.95 4.15 1.03
CA LEU A 170 -9.67 4.14 -0.41
C LEU A 170 -8.27 3.60 -0.66
N ALA A 171 -8.17 2.54 -1.46
CA ALA A 171 -6.89 1.95 -1.81
C ALA A 171 -6.07 2.84 -2.76
N HIS A 172 -4.79 2.53 -2.88
CA HIS A 172 -3.86 3.09 -3.87
C HIS A 172 -3.79 4.61 -3.84
N CYS A 173 -3.69 5.22 -2.64
CA CYS A 173 -3.69 6.68 -2.46
C CYS A 173 -4.92 7.41 -3.07
N ALA A 174 -6.00 6.69 -3.39
CA ALA A 174 -7.11 7.17 -4.20
C ALA A 174 -6.66 7.87 -5.49
N ILE A 175 -5.76 7.25 -6.26
CA ILE A 175 -5.08 7.88 -7.41
C ILE A 175 -6.00 8.56 -8.43
N ALA A 176 -7.20 8.03 -8.66
CA ALA A 176 -8.18 8.64 -9.57
C ALA A 176 -8.87 9.89 -8.99
N ASP A 177 -8.92 10.02 -7.66
CA ASP A 177 -9.78 10.97 -6.96
C ASP A 177 -9.06 11.89 -5.96
N LEU A 178 -7.78 11.65 -5.62
CA LEU A 178 -7.07 12.42 -4.61
C LEU A 178 -7.16 13.93 -4.85
N GLY A 179 -6.95 14.36 -6.10
CA GLY A 179 -7.04 15.77 -6.52
C GLY A 179 -8.41 16.42 -6.31
N ARG A 180 -9.48 15.63 -6.25
CA ARG A 180 -10.86 16.07 -6.01
C ARG A 180 -11.25 15.96 -4.54
N LEU A 181 -10.77 14.92 -3.86
CA LEU A 181 -11.18 14.58 -2.50
C LEU A 181 -10.43 15.36 -1.43
N TRP A 182 -9.15 15.65 -1.60
CA TRP A 182 -8.29 16.09 -0.49
C TRP A 182 -8.81 17.32 0.27
N ARG A 183 -9.44 18.29 -0.44
CA ARG A 183 -10.02 19.49 0.19
C ARG A 183 -11.28 19.21 1.01
N ARG A 184 -11.96 18.10 0.73
CA ARG A 184 -13.21 17.66 1.35
C ARG A 184 -12.99 16.66 2.49
N VAL A 185 -11.79 16.12 2.64
CA VAL A 185 -11.45 15.19 3.73
C VAL A 185 -11.82 15.72 5.13
N PRO A 186 -11.70 17.02 5.46
CA PRO A 186 -12.19 17.54 6.74
C PRO A 186 -13.69 17.37 6.97
N GLU A 187 -14.50 17.24 5.91
CA GLU A 187 -15.96 16.99 5.99
C GLU A 187 -16.27 15.50 6.28
N ALA A 188 -15.31 14.60 6.08
CA ALA A 188 -15.46 13.15 6.22
C ALA A 188 -14.43 12.58 7.21
N PRO A 189 -14.64 12.74 8.53
CA PRO A 189 -13.73 12.26 9.58
C PRO A 189 -13.72 10.74 9.73
N ASN A 190 -14.19 10.00 8.75
CA ASN A 190 -14.25 8.56 8.71
C ASN A 190 -13.76 7.99 7.36
N LEU A 191 -13.20 8.86 6.50
CA LEU A 191 -12.49 8.53 5.27
C LEU A 191 -10.98 8.37 5.53
N PHE A 192 -10.39 7.33 4.95
CA PHE A 192 -8.99 6.94 5.05
C PHE A 192 -8.45 6.56 3.68
N PHE A 193 -7.13 6.49 3.58
CA PHE A 193 -6.39 6.18 2.36
C PHE A 193 -5.30 5.18 2.68
N ASP A 194 -5.14 4.15 1.86
CA ASP A 194 -3.98 3.28 1.96
C ASP A 194 -2.82 3.75 1.06
N THR A 195 -1.62 3.27 1.36
CA THR A 195 -0.37 3.59 0.65
C THR A 195 0.01 2.54 -0.38
N SER A 196 -0.88 1.58 -0.65
CA SER A 196 -0.56 0.42 -1.45
C SER A 196 -0.19 0.80 -2.87
N TRP A 197 0.87 0.16 -3.35
CA TRP A 197 1.43 0.18 -4.69
C TRP A 197 1.08 1.40 -5.56
N TRP A 198 1.99 2.38 -5.61
CA TRP A 198 2.18 3.24 -6.78
C TRP A 198 3.51 3.98 -6.73
N THR A 199 3.66 5.05 -7.50
CA THR A 199 4.92 5.82 -7.53
C THR A 199 5.13 6.63 -6.24
N PRO A 200 6.39 6.89 -5.82
CA PRO A 200 6.70 7.78 -4.71
C PRO A 200 6.06 9.17 -4.81
N ALA A 201 5.79 9.67 -6.03
CA ALA A 201 5.10 10.94 -6.23
C ALA A 201 3.67 10.94 -5.66
N HIS A 202 2.94 9.83 -5.78
CA HIS A 202 1.58 9.71 -5.23
C HIS A 202 1.60 9.67 -3.71
N LEU A 203 2.56 8.95 -3.11
CA LEU A 203 2.75 8.94 -1.66
C LEU A 203 3.13 10.33 -1.15
N MET A 204 4.03 11.03 -1.83
CA MET A 204 4.38 12.42 -1.50
C MET A 204 3.18 13.36 -1.57
N ALA A 205 2.31 13.21 -2.59
CA ALA A 205 1.07 13.97 -2.67
C ALA A 205 0.12 13.62 -1.51
N LEU A 206 -0.05 12.33 -1.21
CA LEU A 206 -0.90 11.88 -0.12
C LEU A 206 -0.45 12.47 1.22
N PHE A 207 0.82 12.32 1.59
CA PHE A 207 1.37 12.83 2.86
C PHE A 207 1.30 14.35 2.99
N ARG A 208 1.34 15.09 1.89
CA ARG A 208 1.26 16.57 1.91
C ARG A 208 -0.17 17.12 1.85
N LEU A 209 -1.15 16.31 1.46
CA LEU A 209 -2.53 16.75 1.29
C LEU A 209 -3.48 16.18 2.35
N ILE A 210 -3.13 15.03 2.93
CA ILE A 210 -3.98 14.26 3.83
C ILE A 210 -3.37 14.22 5.24
N PRO A 211 -4.15 14.50 6.31
CA PRO A 211 -3.65 14.36 7.68
C PRO A 211 -3.10 12.94 7.92
N PRO A 212 -1.91 12.76 8.52
CA PRO A 212 -1.31 11.44 8.72
C PRO A 212 -2.20 10.43 9.44
N GLY A 213 -3.10 10.89 10.31
CA GLY A 213 -4.09 10.03 10.99
C GLY A 213 -5.10 9.39 10.05
N ARG A 214 -5.12 9.77 8.77
CA ARG A 214 -5.99 9.25 7.71
C ARG A 214 -5.26 8.37 6.69
N ILE A 215 -3.98 8.09 6.90
CA ILE A 215 -3.15 7.32 5.98
C ILE A 215 -2.77 5.99 6.64
N LEU A 216 -2.91 4.90 5.90
CA LEU A 216 -2.70 3.52 6.37
C LEU A 216 -1.63 2.84 5.53
N GLY A 217 -0.58 2.32 6.17
CA GLY A 217 0.45 1.52 5.52
C GLY A 217 -0.14 0.25 4.92
N ALA A 218 0.15 0.00 3.64
CA ALA A 218 -0.39 -1.15 2.92
C ALA A 218 0.50 -1.56 1.74
N SER A 219 0.54 -2.86 1.43
CA SER A 219 1.36 -3.38 0.32
C SER A 219 0.62 -3.68 -0.95
N ASP A 220 -0.57 -4.28 -0.85
CA ASP A 220 -1.24 -4.96 -1.96
C ASP A 220 -0.42 -6.16 -2.48
N LEU A 221 0.07 -7.02 -1.57
CA LEU A 221 0.63 -8.34 -1.96
C LEU A 221 -0.45 -9.13 -2.73
N PRO A 222 -0.16 -9.75 -3.89
CA PRO A 222 1.15 -10.16 -4.41
C PRO A 222 1.88 -9.16 -5.30
N TYR A 223 1.37 -7.94 -5.44
CA TYR A 223 1.91 -6.94 -6.35
C TYR A 223 3.11 -6.18 -5.78
N CYS A 224 3.13 -5.96 -4.47
CA CYS A 224 4.25 -5.39 -3.73
C CYS A 224 4.35 -6.09 -2.38
N THR A 225 5.57 -6.31 -1.87
CA THR A 225 5.75 -6.97 -0.57
C THR A 225 5.49 -5.99 0.59
N PRO A 226 5.06 -6.49 1.77
CA PRO A 226 5.04 -5.72 3.02
C PRO A 226 6.37 -4.99 3.30
N LEU A 227 7.52 -5.60 2.95
CA LEU A 227 8.82 -4.98 3.12
C LEU A 227 9.01 -3.76 2.21
N LEU A 228 8.83 -3.92 0.90
CA LEU A 228 8.99 -2.83 -0.07
C LEU A 228 7.97 -1.71 0.18
N ALA A 229 6.74 -2.08 0.51
CA ALA A 229 5.67 -1.15 0.81
C ALA A 229 5.96 -0.33 2.07
N THR A 230 6.40 -0.98 3.15
CA THR A 230 6.77 -0.30 4.41
C THR A 230 7.96 0.63 4.16
N LEU A 231 8.97 0.17 3.42
CA LEU A 231 10.14 0.97 3.05
C LEU A 231 9.71 2.24 2.29
N THR A 232 8.95 2.08 1.21
CA THR A 232 8.53 3.20 0.37
C THR A 232 7.62 4.18 1.13
N THR A 233 6.70 3.65 1.94
CA THR A 233 5.79 4.43 2.80
C THR A 233 6.57 5.25 3.81
N ALA A 234 7.46 4.63 4.58
CA ALA A 234 8.23 5.31 5.62
C ALA A 234 9.20 6.34 5.02
N ARG A 235 9.83 6.05 3.88
CA ARG A 235 10.68 7.03 3.17
C ARG A 235 9.90 8.25 2.71
N CYS A 236 8.75 8.06 2.08
CA CYS A 236 7.93 9.17 1.58
C CYS A 236 7.34 9.98 2.75
N ALA A 237 6.90 9.32 3.82
CA ALA A 237 6.43 9.98 5.03
C ALA A 237 7.52 10.86 5.66
N TRP A 238 8.73 10.32 5.80
CA TRP A 238 9.89 11.05 6.31
C TRP A 238 10.22 12.25 5.42
N GLN A 239 10.34 12.04 4.11
CA GLN A 239 10.60 13.09 3.13
C GLN A 239 9.54 14.20 3.17
N ALA A 240 8.27 13.85 3.35
CA ALA A 240 7.18 14.79 3.47
C ALA A 240 7.23 15.62 4.76
N GLY A 241 8.00 15.20 5.77
CA GLY A 241 8.15 15.92 7.04
C GLY A 241 7.35 15.34 8.21
N LEU A 242 6.92 14.08 8.14
CA LEU A 242 6.34 13.40 9.29
C LEU A 242 7.42 13.11 10.33
N THR A 243 7.08 13.27 11.60
CA THR A 243 7.90 12.86 12.74
C THR A 243 7.93 11.33 12.88
N PRO A 244 8.94 10.75 13.55
CA PRO A 244 9.01 9.31 13.80
C PRO A 244 7.74 8.72 14.42
N GLU A 245 7.08 9.43 15.33
CA GLU A 245 5.83 9.00 15.97
C GLU A 245 4.67 8.95 14.97
N GLN A 246 4.57 9.95 14.08
CA GLN A 246 3.56 9.97 13.03
C GLN A 246 3.79 8.84 12.02
N ILE A 247 5.05 8.54 11.69
CA ILE A 247 5.40 7.42 10.80
C ILE A 247 5.00 6.08 11.44
N THR A 248 5.34 5.85 12.72
CA THR A 248 4.90 4.65 13.46
C THR A 248 3.37 4.51 13.45
N SER A 249 2.65 5.62 13.54
CA SER A 249 1.19 5.63 13.42
C SER A 249 0.73 5.17 12.03
N VAL A 250 1.30 5.71 10.95
CA VAL A 250 0.93 5.38 9.58
C VAL A 250 1.22 3.91 9.23
N ILE A 251 2.41 3.40 9.57
CA ILE A 251 2.84 2.05 9.15
C ILE A 251 2.10 0.90 9.85
N GLY A 252 1.30 1.19 10.89
CA GLY A 252 0.46 0.16 11.50
C GLY A 252 -0.37 0.59 12.70
N GLY A 253 0.05 1.65 13.43
CA GLY A 253 -0.65 2.12 14.62
C GLY A 253 -2.10 2.55 14.34
N GLN A 254 -2.35 3.31 13.27
CA GLN A 254 -3.68 3.74 12.88
C GLN A 254 -4.55 2.57 12.44
N PHE A 255 -4.01 1.68 11.61
CA PHE A 255 -4.78 0.55 11.10
C PHE A 255 -5.20 -0.41 12.23
N ALA A 256 -4.32 -0.65 13.21
CA ALA A 256 -4.66 -1.41 14.42
C ALA A 256 -5.90 -0.85 15.13
N ARG A 257 -5.98 0.49 15.27
CA ARG A 257 -7.14 1.14 15.92
C ARG A 257 -8.43 0.88 15.14
N LEU A 258 -8.39 0.98 13.80
CA LEU A 258 -9.59 0.77 12.98
C LEU A 258 -10.09 -0.67 13.09
N VAL A 259 -9.19 -1.64 13.02
CA VAL A 259 -9.51 -3.07 13.09
C VAL A 259 -10.00 -3.49 14.49
N ASP A 260 -9.57 -2.79 15.54
CA ASP A 260 -10.04 -3.01 16.91
C ASP A 260 -11.26 -2.15 17.29
N GLY A 261 -11.84 -1.41 16.33
CA GLY A 261 -13.02 -0.56 16.54
C GLY A 261 -12.78 0.66 17.43
N VAL A 262 -11.51 1.02 17.65
CA VAL A 262 -11.08 2.16 18.47
C VAL A 262 -11.14 3.44 17.62
N GLU A 263 -11.49 4.57 18.24
CA GLU A 263 -11.49 5.85 17.53
C GLU A 263 -10.12 6.15 16.91
N PRO A 264 -10.04 6.61 15.65
CA PRO A 264 -8.78 7.00 15.02
C PRO A 264 -8.06 8.06 15.85
N ALA A 265 -6.73 7.97 15.97
CA ALA A 265 -5.99 9.03 16.63
C ALA A 265 -5.86 10.25 15.70
N ASP A 266 -5.90 11.44 16.30
CA ASP A 266 -5.49 12.67 15.63
C ASP A 266 -3.96 12.75 15.67
N ILE A 267 -3.35 12.69 14.49
CA ILE A 267 -1.89 12.66 14.29
C ILE A 267 -1.40 14.01 13.73
N GLY A 268 -2.25 15.05 13.81
CA GLY A 268 -1.94 16.39 13.35
C GLY A 268 -2.22 16.61 11.85
N PRO A 269 -1.97 17.85 11.36
CA PRO A 269 -2.21 18.20 9.98
C PRO A 269 -1.16 17.59 9.02
N PRO A 270 -1.41 17.58 7.70
CA PRO A 270 -0.36 17.32 6.72
C PRO A 270 0.78 18.34 6.86
N PRO A 271 2.05 17.96 6.63
CA PRO A 271 3.15 18.91 6.63
C PRO A 271 3.01 19.96 5.53
N ALA A 272 3.35 21.21 5.85
CA ALA A 272 3.30 22.31 4.89
C ALA A 272 4.37 22.19 3.78
N HIS A 273 5.55 21.69 4.14
CA HIS A 273 6.72 21.60 3.28
C HIS A 273 7.40 20.23 3.43
N GLU A 274 7.96 19.72 2.33
CA GLU A 274 8.88 18.59 2.40
C GLU A 274 10.20 19.03 3.07
N LEU A 275 10.93 18.11 3.70
CA LEU A 275 12.14 18.42 4.46
C LEU A 275 13.26 19.01 3.58
N GLN A 276 13.33 18.56 2.33
CA GLN A 276 14.30 19.04 1.36
C GLN A 276 13.73 18.91 -0.05
N PRO A 277 13.91 19.89 -0.94
CA PRO A 277 13.59 19.73 -2.35
C PRO A 277 14.50 18.70 -3.00
N MET A 278 13.99 18.02 -4.04
CA MET A 278 14.84 17.19 -4.90
C MET A 278 15.85 18.07 -5.65
N GLY A 279 17.08 17.58 -5.78
CA GLY A 279 18.06 18.15 -6.68
C GLY A 279 17.81 17.74 -8.15
N PRO A 280 18.43 18.46 -9.11
CA PRO A 280 18.26 18.19 -10.53
C PRO A 280 18.70 16.78 -10.95
N PHE A 281 19.78 16.23 -10.35
CA PHE A 281 20.24 14.88 -10.71
C PHE A 281 19.31 13.81 -10.14
N GLN A 282 18.83 13.97 -8.91
CA GLN A 282 17.79 13.15 -8.31
C GLN A 282 16.51 13.13 -9.15
N GLU A 283 16.10 14.27 -9.73
CA GLU A 283 14.93 14.36 -10.62
C GLU A 283 15.12 13.54 -11.89
N ILE A 284 16.29 13.66 -12.54
CA ILE A 284 16.66 12.86 -13.72
C ILE A 284 16.62 11.37 -13.37
N VAL A 285 17.27 10.98 -12.28
CA VAL A 285 17.39 9.58 -11.85
C VAL A 285 16.02 9.01 -11.48
N SER A 286 15.26 9.69 -10.61
CA SER A 286 13.94 9.22 -10.17
C SER A 286 12.99 9.05 -11.36
N THR A 287 12.93 10.01 -12.28
CA THR A 287 12.05 9.96 -13.45
C THR A 287 12.40 8.80 -14.37
N ASN A 288 13.69 8.57 -14.63
CA ASN A 288 14.12 7.48 -15.51
C ASN A 288 13.96 6.10 -14.85
N LEU A 289 14.14 5.99 -13.54
CA LEU A 289 13.85 4.74 -12.81
C LEU A 289 12.35 4.41 -12.84
N LEU A 290 11.47 5.41 -12.70
CA LEU A 290 10.02 5.19 -12.85
C LEU A 290 9.65 4.73 -14.28
N ALA A 291 10.28 5.30 -15.30
CA ALA A 291 10.09 4.85 -16.68
C ALA A 291 10.59 3.40 -16.90
N ALA A 292 11.70 3.01 -16.27
CA ALA A 292 12.18 1.63 -16.28
C ALA A 292 11.19 0.66 -15.59
N LEU A 293 10.62 1.07 -14.45
CA LEU A 293 9.68 0.25 -13.68
C LEU A 293 8.39 -0.07 -14.44
N GLU A 294 7.89 0.87 -15.25
CA GLU A 294 6.73 0.62 -16.10
C GLU A 294 6.98 -0.54 -17.07
N ALA A 295 8.14 -0.55 -17.73
CA ALA A 295 8.52 -1.63 -18.63
C ALA A 295 8.67 -2.96 -17.87
N MET A 296 9.35 -2.93 -16.72
CA MET A 296 9.54 -4.10 -15.87
C MET A 296 8.24 -4.67 -15.31
N GLN A 297 7.25 -3.83 -15.00
CA GLN A 297 5.93 -4.25 -14.54
C GLN A 297 5.18 -5.08 -15.59
N ARG A 298 5.44 -4.83 -16.89
CA ARG A 298 4.93 -5.63 -18.01
C ARG A 298 5.84 -6.79 -18.40
N GLY A 299 6.84 -7.10 -17.59
CA GLY A 299 7.80 -8.19 -17.83
C GLY A 299 8.88 -7.87 -18.87
N ALA A 300 8.94 -6.63 -19.35
CA ALA A 300 9.95 -6.20 -20.31
C ALA A 300 11.27 -5.80 -19.61
N GLU A 301 12.33 -5.67 -20.39
CA GLU A 301 13.60 -5.13 -19.90
C GLU A 301 13.46 -3.64 -19.57
N PRO A 302 14.16 -3.15 -18.52
CA PRO A 302 14.11 -1.74 -18.13
C PRO A 302 14.71 -0.78 -19.17
N GLY A 303 15.56 -1.28 -20.08
CA GLY A 303 16.01 -0.58 -21.28
C GLY A 303 16.80 0.71 -21.04
N THR A 304 16.75 1.62 -22.03
CA THR A 304 17.48 2.90 -22.02
C THR A 304 17.22 3.75 -20.77
N PRO A 305 16.01 3.85 -20.20
CA PRO A 305 15.79 4.61 -18.97
C PRO A 305 16.72 4.19 -17.81
N LEU A 306 16.96 2.89 -17.60
CA LEU A 306 17.87 2.45 -16.54
C LEU A 306 19.32 2.90 -16.78
N VAL A 307 19.77 2.88 -18.04
CA VAL A 307 21.10 3.36 -18.44
C VAL A 307 21.23 4.87 -18.18
N VAL A 308 20.20 5.64 -18.54
CA VAL A 308 20.15 7.09 -18.27
C VAL A 308 20.17 7.39 -16.77
N ALA A 309 19.42 6.63 -15.98
CA ALA A 309 19.43 6.77 -14.52
C ALA A 309 20.82 6.48 -13.94
N ARG A 310 21.52 5.45 -14.41
CA ARG A 310 22.90 5.16 -13.98
C ARG A 310 23.86 6.30 -14.33
N HIS A 311 23.78 6.87 -15.53
CA HIS A 311 24.59 8.04 -15.89
C HIS A 311 24.26 9.28 -15.07
N GLY A 312 22.98 9.49 -14.71
CA GLY A 312 22.58 10.59 -13.84
C GLY A 312 23.10 10.52 -12.41
N CYS A 313 23.65 9.36 -12.00
CA CYS A 313 24.31 9.21 -10.70
C CYS A 313 25.81 9.56 -10.71
N ASP A 314 26.40 9.81 -11.88
CA ASP A 314 27.82 10.13 -12.05
C ASP A 314 28.06 11.62 -11.77
N VAL A 315 28.29 11.94 -10.50
CA VAL A 315 28.57 13.29 -10.00
C VAL A 315 29.90 13.31 -9.23
N GLU A 316 30.50 14.48 -9.10
CA GLU A 316 31.73 14.67 -8.31
C GLU A 316 31.51 14.29 -6.83
N GLU A 317 32.58 13.89 -6.15
CA GLU A 317 32.49 13.38 -4.76
C GLU A 317 31.94 14.41 -3.76
N ASP A 318 32.16 15.69 -4.02
CA ASP A 318 31.73 16.83 -3.19
C ASP A 318 30.35 17.39 -3.57
N ASP A 319 29.67 16.81 -4.57
CA ASP A 319 28.32 17.19 -4.94
C ASP A 319 27.33 16.91 -3.79
N PRO A 320 26.43 17.86 -3.44
CA PRO A 320 25.45 17.66 -2.36
C PRO A 320 24.52 16.44 -2.55
N GLU A 321 24.27 16.02 -3.79
CA GLU A 321 23.42 14.88 -4.13
C GLU A 321 24.18 13.53 -4.06
N ALA A 322 25.51 13.56 -4.00
CA ALA A 322 26.37 12.38 -4.09
C ALA A 322 26.04 11.26 -3.07
N PRO A 323 25.69 11.53 -1.79
CA PRO A 323 25.31 10.46 -0.85
C PRO A 323 24.09 9.64 -1.30
N VAL A 324 23.05 10.33 -1.80
CA VAL A 324 21.82 9.68 -2.28
C VAL A 324 22.09 8.93 -3.58
N LEU A 325 22.83 9.55 -4.50
CA LEU A 325 23.15 8.95 -5.80
C LEU A 325 24.05 7.71 -5.64
N ARG A 326 25.01 7.72 -4.71
CA ARG A 326 25.78 6.50 -4.36
C ARG A 326 24.89 5.38 -3.83
N SER A 327 23.90 5.72 -3.00
CA SER A 327 22.93 4.72 -2.52
C SER A 327 22.09 4.16 -3.68
N VAL A 328 21.72 5.00 -4.66
CA VAL A 328 21.03 4.54 -5.87
C VAL A 328 21.94 3.60 -6.66
N VAL A 329 23.19 3.99 -6.93
CA VAL A 329 24.17 3.15 -7.65
C VAL A 329 24.30 1.79 -6.98
N ARG A 330 24.37 1.72 -5.65
CA ARG A 330 24.43 0.44 -4.94
C ARG A 330 23.24 -0.47 -5.24
N LEU A 331 22.02 0.07 -5.33
CA LEU A 331 20.83 -0.70 -5.70
C LEU A 331 20.88 -1.16 -7.16
N LEU A 332 21.39 -0.30 -8.07
CA LEU A 332 21.57 -0.69 -9.47
C LEU A 332 22.62 -1.79 -9.62
N ASP A 333 23.69 -1.77 -8.81
CA ASP A 333 24.71 -2.82 -8.80
C ASP A 333 24.12 -4.14 -8.27
N LEU A 334 23.33 -4.10 -7.18
CA LEU A 334 22.59 -5.27 -6.69
C LEU A 334 21.64 -5.85 -7.75
N TYR A 335 20.98 -5.00 -8.53
CA TYR A 335 20.17 -5.45 -9.65
C TYR A 335 21.02 -6.20 -10.68
N GLU A 336 22.13 -5.61 -11.16
CA GLU A 336 23.03 -6.26 -12.12
C GLU A 336 23.61 -7.59 -11.60
N GLU A 337 24.02 -7.61 -10.33
CA GLU A 337 24.58 -8.80 -9.66
C GLU A 337 23.57 -9.95 -9.57
N HIS A 338 22.29 -9.68 -9.34
CA HIS A 338 21.33 -10.70 -8.91
C HIS A 338 20.17 -10.98 -9.88
N HIS A 339 19.78 -10.06 -10.77
CA HIS A 339 18.51 -10.15 -11.51
C HIS A 339 18.36 -11.44 -12.34
N HIS A 340 19.45 -11.99 -12.89
CA HIS A 340 19.42 -13.26 -13.63
C HIS A 340 19.09 -14.49 -12.76
N SER A 341 19.33 -14.41 -11.45
CA SER A 341 19.09 -15.51 -10.49
C SER A 341 17.74 -15.38 -9.76
N LEU A 342 17.11 -14.20 -9.82
CA LEU A 342 15.83 -13.94 -9.20
C LEU A 342 14.70 -14.61 -10.00
N ARG A 343 13.70 -15.13 -9.28
CA ARG A 343 12.54 -15.76 -9.91
C ARG A 343 11.60 -14.69 -10.43
N GLN A 344 11.09 -14.89 -11.64
CA GLN A 344 9.96 -14.10 -12.14
C GLN A 344 8.70 -14.41 -11.30
N ARG A 345 7.94 -13.38 -10.96
CA ARG A 345 6.67 -13.51 -10.23
C ARG A 345 5.57 -12.71 -10.92
N ASN A 346 4.43 -13.37 -11.13
CA ASN A 346 3.36 -12.87 -12.00
C ASN A 346 3.96 -12.38 -13.33
N GLN A 347 3.55 -11.20 -13.79
CA GLN A 347 4.08 -10.56 -14.99
C GLN A 347 5.36 -9.72 -14.77
N PHE A 348 5.84 -9.58 -13.53
CA PHE A 348 6.89 -8.62 -13.20
C PHE A 348 8.27 -9.17 -13.54
N ARG A 349 9.09 -8.32 -14.17
CA ARG A 349 10.51 -8.63 -14.42
C ARG A 349 11.25 -8.83 -13.09
N PRO A 350 12.12 -9.85 -12.97
CA PRO A 350 12.94 -10.04 -11.77
C PRO A 350 13.77 -8.80 -11.44
N GLY A 351 13.84 -8.45 -10.15
CA GLY A 351 14.54 -7.26 -9.67
C GLY A 351 13.71 -5.97 -9.69
N TRP A 352 12.41 -6.02 -10.04
CA TRP A 352 11.49 -4.88 -9.97
C TRP A 352 11.54 -4.19 -8.59
N ASP A 353 11.53 -4.95 -7.49
CA ASP A 353 11.59 -4.42 -6.12
C ASP A 353 12.86 -3.60 -5.83
N ILE A 354 13.99 -3.99 -6.45
CA ILE A 354 15.28 -3.32 -6.29
C ILE A 354 15.24 -1.95 -7.00
N ILE A 355 14.73 -1.93 -8.23
CA ILE A 355 14.59 -0.70 -9.00
C ILE A 355 13.52 0.21 -8.39
N ALA A 356 12.46 -0.35 -7.81
CA ALA A 356 11.42 0.39 -7.08
C ALA A 356 12.02 1.06 -5.84
N THR A 357 12.87 0.33 -5.10
CA THR A 357 13.63 0.88 -3.98
C THR A 357 14.56 2.01 -4.45
N ALA A 358 15.26 1.84 -5.57
CA ALA A 358 16.13 2.88 -6.12
C ALA A 358 15.35 4.16 -6.49
N ALA A 359 14.18 4.01 -7.11
CA ALA A 359 13.30 5.14 -7.44
C ALA A 359 12.81 5.87 -6.18
N ALA A 360 12.46 5.11 -5.13
CA ALA A 360 12.07 5.66 -3.83
C ALA A 360 13.23 6.40 -3.15
N VAL A 361 14.44 5.83 -3.14
CA VAL A 361 15.66 6.49 -2.61
C VAL A 361 15.92 7.80 -3.33
N ALA A 362 15.92 7.81 -4.67
CA ALA A 362 16.13 9.01 -5.47
C ALA A 362 15.08 10.11 -5.19
N ARG A 363 13.81 9.74 -4.93
CA ARG A 363 12.75 10.70 -4.60
C ARG A 363 12.85 11.25 -3.17
N THR A 364 13.54 10.58 -2.26
CA THR A 364 13.46 10.85 -0.82
C THR A 364 14.85 11.13 -0.21
N PRO A 365 15.54 12.21 -0.64
CA PRO A 365 16.90 12.50 -0.22
C PRO A 365 17.05 12.78 1.29
N SER A 366 16.00 13.23 1.97
CA SER A 366 16.04 13.48 3.42
C SER A 366 15.82 12.22 4.26
N ALA A 367 15.36 11.12 3.65
CA ALA A 367 15.09 9.90 4.37
C ALA A 367 16.41 9.14 4.66
N PRO A 368 16.58 8.59 5.87
CA PRO A 368 17.79 7.89 6.31
C PRO A 368 18.30 6.84 5.31
N LEU A 369 19.63 6.71 5.17
CA LEU A 369 20.30 5.81 4.23
C LEU A 369 21.30 4.90 4.97
N PRO A 370 21.44 3.62 4.57
CA PRO A 370 22.37 2.67 5.20
C PRO A 370 23.83 3.07 5.09
#